data_AF-A0AAE0D684-F1
#
_entry.id   AF-A0AAE0D684-F1
#
_cell.length_a   1.000
_cell.length_b   1.000
_cell.length_c   1.000
_cell.angle_alpha   90.00
_cell.angle_beta   90.00
_cell.angle_gamma   90.00
#
_symmetry.space_group_name_H-M   'P 1'
#
loop_
_entity.id
_entity.type
_entity.pdbx_description
1 polymer ?
#
loop_
_entity_poly.entity_id
_entity_poly.type
_entity_poly.pdbx_seq_one_letter_code
_entity_poly.pdbx_strand_id
1 'polypeptide(L)'
;MDETAAVGLDLAVVAGLHGSKQSPTYSPHTVSDETRRSHEQAVRELINRDKNHPSVVMWAIANKPAAHKPGAREYFQPLVALARRLDSRPICCANKFQASVDKCLISDLFNVLCLNRYYGWYLHRGDLEAAETNLEKELLQ
;
A
#
# COMPACT_ATOMS: atom_id res chain seq x y z
N MET A 1 -8.40 9.56 9.67
CA MET A 1 -8.22 8.67 8.49
C MET A 1 -9.03 7.43 8.76
N ASP A 2 -9.80 6.96 7.79
CA ASP A 2 -10.42 5.64 7.84
C ASP A 2 -9.83 4.76 6.73
N GLU A 3 -9.83 3.44 6.94
CA GLU A 3 -9.05 2.50 6.12
C GLU A 3 -9.85 1.25 5.75
N THR A 4 -9.68 0.75 4.53
CA THR A 4 -10.17 -0.58 4.15
C THR A 4 -9.53 -1.65 5.03
N ALA A 5 -10.23 -2.74 5.34
CA ALA A 5 -9.61 -3.88 6.04
C ALA A 5 -8.26 -4.25 5.38
N ALA A 6 -7.21 -4.40 6.21
CA ALA A 6 -5.81 -4.32 5.78
C ALA A 6 -5.47 -5.25 4.59
N VAL A 7 -5.42 -4.69 3.39
CA VAL A 7 -5.05 -5.37 2.14
C VAL A 7 -3.53 -5.34 1.92
N GLY A 8 -2.78 -5.96 2.84
CA GLY A 8 -1.36 -6.24 2.68
C GLY A 8 -1.13 -7.25 1.55
N LEU A 9 -1.30 -6.82 0.30
CA LEU A 9 -1.22 -7.65 -0.89
C LEU A 9 0.23 -7.74 -1.36
N ASP A 10 1.04 -8.49 -0.61
CA ASP A 10 2.40 -8.81 -1.01
C ASP A 10 2.76 -10.27 -0.65
N LEU A 11 2.77 -11.11 -1.69
CA LEU A 11 3.08 -12.54 -1.54
C LEU A 11 4.55 -12.82 -1.28
N ALA A 12 5.47 -11.86 -1.52
CA ALA A 12 6.87 -12.04 -1.19
C ALA A 12 7.08 -12.05 0.33
N VAL A 13 6.27 -11.30 1.09
CA VAL A 13 6.27 -11.35 2.56
C VAL A 13 5.79 -12.73 3.04
N VAL A 14 4.68 -13.21 2.47
CA VAL A 14 4.11 -14.52 2.81
C VAL A 14 5.09 -15.66 2.47
N ALA A 15 5.71 -15.61 1.29
CA ALA A 15 6.68 -16.61 0.86
C ALA A 15 7.93 -16.61 1.74
N GLY A 16 8.43 -15.43 2.14
CA GLY A 16 9.56 -15.30 3.05
C GLY A 16 9.30 -15.90 4.44
N LEU A 17 8.05 -15.80 4.94
CA LEU A 17 7.65 -16.40 6.21
C LEU A 17 7.53 -17.93 6.15
N HIS A 18 7.13 -18.49 5.00
CA HIS A 18 6.85 -19.93 4.84
C HIS A 18 7.94 -20.70 4.10
N GLY A 19 9.04 -20.05 3.70
CA GLY A 19 10.12 -20.67 2.93
C GLY A 19 9.69 -21.19 1.56
N SER A 20 8.62 -20.65 0.99
CA SER A 20 8.04 -21.12 -0.28
C SER A 20 8.55 -20.30 -1.48
N LYS A 21 8.41 -20.86 -2.69
CA LYS A 21 8.82 -20.18 -3.93
C LYS A 21 7.88 -19.00 -4.19
N GLN A 22 8.46 -17.84 -4.53
CA GLN A 22 7.67 -16.63 -4.78
C GLN A 22 6.89 -16.74 -6.11
N SER A 23 5.56 -16.70 -6.00
CA SER A 23 4.68 -16.44 -7.14
C SER A 23 4.61 -14.94 -7.43
N PRO A 24 4.37 -14.52 -8.69
CA PRO A 24 4.02 -13.13 -8.99
C PRO A 24 2.86 -12.68 -8.10
N THR A 25 2.97 -11.49 -7.48
CA THR A 25 1.93 -11.00 -6.57
C THR A 25 0.64 -10.69 -7.31
N TYR A 26 0.73 -9.89 -8.39
CA TYR A 26 -0.40 -9.57 -9.25
C TYR A 26 -0.38 -10.50 -10.46
N SER A 27 -1.34 -11.42 -10.49
CA SER A 27 -1.53 -12.35 -11.61
C SER A 27 -2.92 -12.99 -11.54
N PRO A 28 -3.41 -13.60 -12.64
CA PRO A 28 -4.71 -14.26 -12.66
C PRO A 28 -4.90 -15.35 -11.59
N HIS A 29 -3.82 -15.94 -11.08
CA HIS A 29 -3.85 -17.05 -10.12
C HIS A 29 -3.53 -16.64 -8.67
N THR A 30 -3.35 -15.35 -8.40
CA THR A 30 -2.90 -14.83 -7.10
C THR A 30 -3.76 -13.63 -6.69
N VAL A 31 -3.19 -12.42 -6.57
CA VAL A 31 -3.96 -11.19 -6.48
C VAL A 31 -4.53 -10.90 -7.86
N SER A 32 -5.74 -11.41 -8.10
CA SER A 32 -6.41 -11.47 -9.40
C SER A 32 -7.52 -10.40 -9.52
N ASP A 33 -8.23 -10.41 -10.66
CA ASP A 33 -9.44 -9.60 -10.83
C ASP A 33 -10.54 -9.94 -9.82
N GLU A 34 -10.59 -11.18 -9.33
CA GLU A 34 -11.53 -11.53 -8.26
C GLU A 34 -11.17 -10.82 -6.96
N THR A 35 -9.89 -10.83 -6.58
CA THR A 35 -9.40 -10.08 -5.43
C THR A 35 -9.66 -8.58 -5.60
N ARG A 36 -9.47 -8.04 -6.81
CA ARG A 36 -9.76 -6.63 -7.11
C ARG A 36 -11.25 -6.31 -6.92
N ARG A 37 -12.17 -7.17 -7.37
CA ARG A 37 -13.61 -6.97 -7.17
C ARG A 37 -13.98 -6.96 -5.69
N SER A 38 -13.43 -7.86 -4.89
CA SER A 38 -13.62 -7.84 -3.43
C SER A 38 -13.05 -6.56 -2.81
N HIS A 39 -11.91 -6.08 -3.30
CA HIS A 39 -11.32 -4.82 -2.83
C HIS A 39 -12.17 -3.61 -3.22
N GLU A 40 -12.72 -3.57 -4.44
CA GLU A 40 -13.67 -2.53 -4.86
C GLU A 40 -14.92 -2.50 -3.98
N GLN A 41 -15.44 -3.67 -3.61
CA GLN A 41 -16.55 -3.78 -2.67
C GLN A 41 -16.17 -3.19 -1.29
N ALA A 42 -15.02 -3.57 -0.75
CA ALA A 42 -14.55 -3.04 0.53
C ALA A 42 -14.38 -1.50 0.51
N VAL A 43 -13.88 -0.93 -0.59
CA VAL A 43 -13.78 0.54 -0.77
C VAL A 43 -15.17 1.18 -0.78
N ARG A 44 -16.16 0.58 -1.47
CA ARG A 44 -17.54 1.10 -1.49
C ARG A 44 -18.18 1.06 -0.10
N GLU A 45 -18.00 -0.05 0.61
CA GLU A 45 -18.56 -0.25 1.95
C GLU A 45 -17.97 0.75 2.94
N LEU A 46 -16.64 0.90 2.96
CA LEU A 46 -15.94 1.88 3.79
C LEU A 46 -16.47 3.30 3.57
N ILE A 47 -16.39 3.79 2.33
CA ILE A 47 -16.77 5.17 2.02
C ILE A 47 -18.26 5.38 2.27
N ASN A 48 -19.12 4.44 1.88
CA ASN A 48 -20.56 4.61 2.09
C ASN A 48 -20.95 4.63 3.58
N ARG A 49 -20.29 3.80 4.41
CA ARG A 49 -20.48 3.78 5.85
C ARG A 49 -20.04 5.11 6.46
N ASP A 50 -18.86 5.60 6.10
CA ASP A 50 -18.18 6.63 6.89
C ASP A 50 -18.19 8.05 6.32
N LYS A 51 -18.65 8.26 5.07
CA LYS A 51 -18.60 9.58 4.40
C LYS A 51 -19.27 10.72 5.15
N ASN A 52 -20.20 10.42 6.06
CA ASN A 52 -20.93 11.41 6.87
C ASN A 52 -20.22 11.76 8.19
N HIS A 53 -19.09 11.13 8.52
CA HIS A 53 -18.31 11.43 9.72
C HIS A 53 -17.32 12.56 9.45
N PRO A 54 -17.46 13.75 10.07
CA PRO A 54 -16.56 14.87 9.83
C PRO A 54 -15.13 14.65 10.34
N SER A 55 -14.94 13.70 11.27
CA SER A 55 -13.61 13.28 11.73
C SER A 55 -12.82 12.51 10.66
N VAL A 56 -13.49 12.00 9.63
CA VAL A 56 -12.84 11.37 8.49
C VAL A 56 -12.41 12.46 7.51
N VAL A 57 -11.09 12.68 7.44
CA VAL A 57 -10.47 13.71 6.59
C VAL A 57 -9.77 13.13 5.35
N MET A 58 -9.54 11.81 5.30
CA MET A 58 -8.85 11.11 4.21
C MET A 58 -9.12 9.61 4.25
N TRP A 59 -9.03 8.96 3.07
CA TRP A 59 -9.28 7.53 2.87
C TRP A 59 -8.00 6.76 2.58
N ALA A 60 -7.69 5.75 3.38
CA ALA A 60 -6.60 4.81 3.10
C ALA A 60 -7.16 3.55 2.43
N ILE A 61 -6.70 3.24 1.22
CA ILE A 61 -7.20 2.06 0.47
C ILE A 61 -6.14 0.99 0.24
N ALA A 62 -4.91 1.21 0.72
CA ALA A 62 -3.80 0.28 0.62
C ALA A 62 -2.78 0.48 1.74
N ASN A 63 -2.32 -0.62 2.33
CA ASN A 63 -1.23 -0.66 3.29
C ASN A 63 -0.23 -1.74 2.92
N LYS A 64 1.06 -1.36 2.87
CA LYS A 64 2.19 -2.18 2.42
C LYS A 64 1.94 -2.92 1.10
N PRO A 65 1.36 -2.28 0.06
CA PRO A 65 1.15 -2.95 -1.22
C PRO A 65 2.48 -3.41 -1.82
N ALA A 66 2.45 -4.44 -2.66
CA ALA A 66 3.57 -4.82 -3.51
C ALA A 66 3.80 -3.80 -4.66
N ALA A 67 3.86 -2.51 -4.32
CA ALA A 67 3.85 -1.38 -5.26
C ALA A 67 5.00 -1.34 -6.28
N HIS A 68 6.06 -2.11 -6.05
CA HIS A 68 7.23 -2.25 -6.93
C HIS A 68 7.14 -3.47 -7.86
N LYS A 69 6.06 -4.26 -7.78
CA LYS A 69 5.88 -5.46 -8.60
C LYS A 69 5.08 -5.12 -9.87
N PRO A 70 5.39 -5.76 -11.01
CA PRO A 70 4.56 -5.67 -12.22
C PRO A 70 3.09 -6.01 -11.91
N GLY A 71 2.15 -5.30 -12.55
CA GLY A 71 0.71 -5.45 -12.32
C GLY A 71 0.15 -4.58 -11.19
N ALA A 72 0.99 -3.94 -10.37
CA ALA A 72 0.53 -3.10 -9.26
C ALA A 72 -0.31 -1.90 -9.75
N ARG A 73 0.13 -1.24 -10.83
CA ARG A 73 -0.57 -0.05 -11.35
C ARG A 73 -1.93 -0.42 -11.91
N GLU A 74 -1.99 -1.49 -12.69
CA GLU A 74 -3.20 -2.06 -13.27
C GLU A 74 -4.21 -2.47 -12.19
N TYR A 75 -3.71 -2.98 -11.06
CA TYR A 75 -4.54 -3.34 -9.92
C TYR A 75 -5.09 -2.10 -9.18
N PHE A 76 -4.24 -1.12 -8.85
CA PHE A 76 -4.62 0.01 -7.98
C PHE A 76 -5.26 1.21 -8.69
N GLN A 77 -4.93 1.48 -9.95
CA GLN A 77 -5.51 2.60 -10.70
C GLN A 77 -7.05 2.58 -10.74
N PRO A 78 -7.74 1.46 -11.04
CA PRO A 78 -9.21 1.42 -10.98
C PRO A 78 -9.77 1.60 -9.56
N LEU A 79 -9.07 1.14 -8.52
CA LEU A 79 -9.49 1.30 -7.12
C LEU A 79 -9.43 2.76 -6.67
N VAL A 80 -8.33 3.46 -6.99
CA VAL A 80 -8.19 4.89 -6.74
C VAL A 80 -9.25 5.68 -7.50
N ALA A 81 -9.46 5.36 -8.79
CA ALA A 81 -10.49 6.00 -9.60
C ALA A 81 -11.90 5.78 -9.01
N LEU A 82 -12.18 4.59 -8.49
CA LEU A 82 -13.43 4.32 -7.79
C LEU A 82 -13.59 5.17 -6.52
N ALA A 83 -12.58 5.20 -5.64
CA ALA A 83 -12.63 5.99 -4.41
C ALA A 83 -12.89 7.48 -4.71
N ARG A 84 -12.21 8.05 -5.72
CA ARG A 84 -12.41 9.45 -6.16
C ARG A 84 -13.83 9.74 -6.68
N ARG A 85 -14.50 8.74 -7.26
CA ARG A 85 -15.91 8.89 -7.70
C ARG A 85 -16.89 8.84 -6.54
N LEU A 86 -16.54 8.14 -5.47
CA LEU A 86 -17.44 7.93 -4.33
C LEU A 86 -17.41 9.11 -3.34
N ASP A 87 -16.26 9.76 -3.19
CA ASP A 87 -16.06 10.87 -2.25
C ASP A 87 -14.89 11.78 -2.69
N SER A 88 -14.93 13.06 -2.28
CA SER A 88 -13.95 14.08 -2.70
C SER A 88 -12.76 14.23 -1.75
N ARG A 89 -12.75 13.56 -0.59
CA ARG A 89 -11.64 13.65 0.36
C ARG A 89 -10.36 13.03 -0.22
N PRO A 90 -9.17 13.49 0.22
CA PRO A 90 -7.89 12.92 -0.18
C PRO A 90 -7.79 11.42 0.06
N ILE A 91 -7.10 10.72 -0.84
CA ILE A 91 -6.81 9.29 -0.75
C ILE A 91 -5.33 9.09 -0.43
N CYS A 92 -5.02 8.16 0.47
CA CYS A 92 -3.64 7.81 0.82
C CYS A 92 -3.33 6.31 0.70
N CYS A 93 -2.03 6.03 0.73
CA CYS A 93 -1.45 4.70 0.74
C CYS A 93 -0.28 4.65 1.73
N ALA A 94 -0.20 3.59 2.53
CA ALA A 94 0.93 3.35 3.43
C ALA A 94 2.00 2.47 2.77
N ASN A 95 2.98 3.09 2.15
CA ASN A 95 4.02 2.42 1.37
C ASN A 95 5.11 1.78 2.25
N LYS A 96 5.71 0.67 1.80
CA LYS A 96 6.79 -0.03 2.53
C LYS A 96 8.16 0.18 1.88
N PHE A 97 9.23 -0.07 2.65
CA PHE A 97 10.61 0.22 2.24
C PHE A 97 11.04 -0.43 0.90
N GLN A 98 10.47 -1.58 0.52
CA GLN A 98 10.84 -2.27 -0.73
C GLN A 98 10.39 -1.53 -2.00
N ALA A 99 9.38 -0.66 -1.89
CA ALA A 99 8.94 0.20 -2.97
C ALA A 99 9.48 1.61 -2.74
N SER A 100 10.79 1.76 -2.95
CA SER A 100 11.51 3.04 -2.94
C SER A 100 10.99 3.98 -4.04
N VAL A 101 11.41 5.26 -3.98
CA VAL A 101 10.96 6.33 -4.90
C VAL A 101 11.11 5.93 -6.37
N ASP A 102 12.22 5.30 -6.73
CA ASP A 102 12.56 4.84 -8.08
C ASP A 102 11.81 3.57 -8.53
N LYS A 103 11.21 2.83 -7.61
CA LYS A 103 10.58 1.53 -7.87
C LYS A 103 9.07 1.53 -7.72
N CYS A 104 8.52 2.47 -6.96
CA CYS A 104 7.10 2.54 -6.70
C CYS A 104 6.33 2.89 -7.98
N LEU A 105 5.43 2.01 -8.41
CA LEU A 105 4.67 2.18 -9.66
C LEU A 105 3.33 2.90 -9.49
N ILE A 106 2.97 3.26 -8.24
CA ILE A 106 1.62 3.72 -7.88
C ILE A 106 1.61 5.00 -7.03
N SER A 107 2.77 5.57 -6.71
CA SER A 107 2.89 6.74 -5.81
C SER A 107 2.08 7.94 -6.34
N ASP A 108 2.09 8.14 -7.65
CA ASP A 108 1.38 9.22 -8.37
C ASP A 108 -0.15 9.11 -8.33
N LEU A 109 -0.69 7.95 -7.95
CA LEU A 109 -2.13 7.74 -7.88
C LEU A 109 -2.75 8.38 -6.62
N PHE A 110 -1.98 8.57 -5.56
CA PHE A 110 -2.48 8.98 -4.24
C PHE A 110 -2.24 10.47 -3.97
N ASN A 111 -3.09 11.08 -3.14
CA ASN A 111 -2.92 12.47 -2.71
C ASN A 111 -1.87 12.60 -1.61
N VAL A 112 -1.79 11.59 -0.73
CA VAL A 112 -0.85 11.55 0.40
C VAL A 112 -0.19 10.19 0.46
N LEU A 113 1.13 10.16 0.64
CA LEU A 113 1.89 8.94 0.85
C LEU A 113 2.30 8.84 2.31
N CYS A 114 1.87 7.77 2.97
CA CYS A 114 2.35 7.41 4.29
C CYS A 114 3.50 6.40 4.14
N LEU A 115 4.49 6.43 5.02
CA LEU A 115 5.67 5.57 4.92
C LEU A 115 5.77 4.64 6.14
N ASN A 116 5.83 3.34 5.87
CA ASN A 116 6.18 2.32 6.84
C ASN A 116 7.69 2.04 6.73
N ARG A 117 8.49 2.62 7.64
CA ARG A 117 9.95 2.44 7.75
C ARG A 117 10.31 1.93 9.13
N TYR A 118 11.16 0.91 9.17
CA TYR A 118 11.52 0.20 10.40
C TYR A 118 13.05 0.02 10.52
N TYR A 119 13.79 1.09 10.22
CA TYR A 119 15.22 1.20 10.49
C TYR A 119 15.46 1.15 12.00
N GLY A 120 16.53 0.49 12.44
CA GLY A 120 16.82 0.22 13.86
C GLY A 120 16.11 -1.02 14.42
N TRP A 121 15.12 -1.56 13.68
CA TRP A 121 14.33 -2.73 14.11
C TRP A 121 14.44 -3.92 13.15
N TYR A 122 13.85 -3.80 11.95
CA TYR A 122 13.92 -4.85 10.92
C TYR A 122 15.18 -4.73 10.06
N LEU A 123 15.63 -3.49 9.83
CA LEU A 123 16.91 -3.18 9.19
C LEU A 123 17.82 -2.53 10.23
N HIS A 124 19.13 -2.75 10.15
CA HIS A 124 20.11 -2.15 11.07
C HIS A 124 19.76 -2.39 12.56
N ARG A 125 19.33 -3.61 12.90
CA ARG A 125 18.85 -3.93 14.25
C ARG A 125 19.93 -3.65 15.29
N GLY A 126 19.60 -2.78 16.25
CA GLY A 126 20.51 -2.43 17.35
C GLY A 126 21.63 -1.45 16.98
N ASP A 127 21.76 -1.09 15.71
CA ASP A 127 22.71 -0.09 15.21
C ASP A 127 21.93 1.17 14.81
N LEU A 128 21.74 2.06 15.79
CA LEU A 128 20.91 3.26 15.61
C LEU A 128 21.58 4.32 14.73
N GLU A 129 22.91 4.42 14.75
CA GLU A 129 23.66 5.36 13.89
C GLU A 129 23.52 4.98 12.41
N ALA A 130 23.68 3.69 12.09
CA ALA A 130 23.44 3.22 10.73
C ALA A 130 21.96 3.31 10.34
N ALA A 131 21.04 3.05 11.28
CA ALA A 131 19.60 3.18 11.04
C ALA A 131 19.20 4.60 10.63
N GLU A 132 19.67 5.61 11.38
CA GLU A 132 19.44 7.03 11.11
C GLU A 132 20.01 7.42 9.74
N THR A 133 21.30 7.14 9.52
CA THR A 133 21.99 7.45 8.26
C THR A 133 21.25 6.88 7.04
N ASN A 134 20.80 5.63 7.11
CA ASN A 134 20.14 4.99 5.97
C ASN A 134 18.68 5.42 5.80
N LEU A 135 17.97 5.78 6.88
CA LEU A 135 16.63 6.36 6.79
C LEU A 135 16.69 7.74 6.12
N GLU A 136 17.59 8.61 6.56
CA GLU A 136 17.77 9.95 5.96
C GLU A 136 18.13 9.85 4.48
N LYS A 137 19.08 8.98 4.13
CA LYS A 137 19.46 8.74 2.74
C LYS A 137 18.31 8.25 1.87
N GLU A 138 17.36 7.50 2.43
CA GLU A 138 16.17 7.08 1.70
C GLU A 138 15.18 8.23 1.49
N LEU A 139 14.93 9.03 2.54
CA LEU A 139 13.93 10.10 2.51
C LEU A 139 14.34 11.32 1.67
N LEU A 140 15.64 11.50 1.40
CA LEU A 140 16.19 12.59 0.59
C LEU A 140 16.22 12.30 -0.92
N GLN A 141 15.71 11.13 -1.35
CA GLN A 141 15.56 10.77 -2.77
C GLN A 141 14.26 11.33 -3.35
#